data_AF-A0A4Q2XBC4-F1
#
_entry.id   AF-A0A4Q2XBC4-F1
#
_cell.length_a   1.000
_cell.length_b   1.000
_cell.length_c   1.000
_cell.angle_alpha   90.00
_cell.angle_beta   90.00
_cell.angle_gamma   90.00
#
_symmetry.space_group_name_H-M   'P 1'
#
loop_
_entity.id
_entity.type
_entity.pdbx_description
1 polymer ?
#
loop_
_entity_poly.entity_id
_entity_poly.type
_entity_poly.pdbx_seq_one_letter_code
_entity_poly.pdbx_strand_id
1 'polypeptide(L)' 'MKRTNQCPKCGCRDIIADAKPIEAESHADLLIATYRKPDAVLFKGSQTSRVSAWVCAECGYLEFYADSPKALRV' A
#
# COMPACT_ATOMS: atom_id res chain seq x y z
N MET A 1 -3.91 -5.38 10.66
CA MET A 1 -5.19 -6.03 10.38
C MET A 1 -5.02 -7.44 9.83
N LYS A 2 -4.25 -7.65 8.75
CA LYS A 2 -4.12 -8.96 8.07
C LYS A 2 -3.69 -10.13 8.97
N ARG A 3 -2.79 -9.87 9.93
CA ARG A 3 -2.29 -10.91 10.86
C ARG A 3 -3.25 -11.22 12.00
N THR A 4 -3.99 -10.23 12.48
CA THR A 4 -4.76 -10.31 13.75
C THR A 4 -6.26 -10.30 13.54
N ASN A 5 -6.73 -10.05 12.32
CA ASN A 5 -8.11 -9.72 11.97
C ASN A 5 -8.72 -8.61 12.85
N GLN A 6 -7.89 -7.64 13.24
CA GLN A 6 -8.27 -6.53 14.12
C GLN A 6 -7.57 -5.24 13.68
N CYS A 7 -8.29 -4.12 13.74
CA CYS A 7 -7.76 -2.79 13.54
C CYS A 7 -6.76 -2.45 14.65
N PRO A 8 -5.49 -2.11 14.33
CA PRO A 8 -4.49 -1.79 15.33
C PRO A 8 -4.73 -0.41 15.98
N LYS A 9 -5.62 0.42 15.42
CA LYS A 9 -5.93 1.76 15.95
C LYS A 9 -7.09 1.77 16.93
N CYS A 10 -8.19 1.08 16.63
CA CYS A 10 -9.41 1.12 17.45
C CYS A 10 -9.83 -0.24 18.03
N GLY A 11 -9.19 -1.35 17.64
CA GLY A 11 -9.56 -2.69 18.10
C GLY A 11 -10.80 -3.30 17.42
N CYS A 12 -11.42 -2.60 16.46
CA CYS A 12 -12.52 -3.13 15.64
C CYS A 12 -12.11 -4.40 14.87
N ARG A 13 -13.06 -5.32 14.68
CA ARG A 13 -12.90 -6.56 13.89
C ARG A 13 -13.64 -6.56 12.56
N ASP A 14 -14.42 -5.51 12.29
CA ASP A 14 -15.08 -5.30 11.01
C ASP A 14 -14.09 -4.65 10.03
N ILE A 15 -13.56 -5.47 9.12
CA ILE A 15 -12.46 -5.12 8.23
C ILE A 15 -12.83 -5.42 6.79
N ILE A 16 -12.66 -4.43 5.91
CA ILE A 16 -12.74 -4.56 4.47
C ILE A 16 -11.37 -5.05 3.97
N ALA A 17 -11.27 -6.34 3.63
CA ALA A 17 -10.00 -7.03 3.38
C ALA A 17 -9.57 -7.07 1.90
N ASP A 18 -10.42 -6.59 0.99
CA ASP A 18 -10.27 -6.64 -0.47
C ASP A 18 -10.27 -5.25 -1.11
N ALA A 19 -9.86 -4.22 -0.35
CA ALA A 19 -9.79 -2.87 -0.87
C ALA A 19 -8.59 -2.71 -1.82
N LYS A 20 -8.86 -2.09 -2.97
CA LYS A 20 -7.84 -1.73 -3.96
C LYS A 20 -7.77 -0.20 -4.10
N PRO A 21 -6.68 0.45 -3.68
CA PRO A 21 -6.50 1.86 -3.93
C PRO A 21 -6.29 2.10 -5.43
N ILE A 22 -7.00 3.09 -5.95
CA ILE A 22 -6.93 3.51 -7.36
C ILE A 22 -6.69 5.01 -7.44
N GLU A 23 -6.09 5.44 -8.54
CA GLU A 23 -6.08 6.84 -8.94
C GLU A 23 -7.48 7.25 -9.40
N ALA A 24 -8.01 8.36 -8.88
CA ALA A 24 -9.40 8.75 -9.09
C ALA A 24 -9.74 9.07 -10.56
N GLU A 25 -8.84 9.71 -11.29
CA GLU A 25 -9.10 10.11 -12.69
C GLU A 25 -8.91 8.95 -13.66
N SER A 26 -7.80 8.24 -13.56
CA SER A 26 -7.42 7.18 -14.49
C SER A 26 -8.06 5.83 -14.14
N HIS A 27 -8.59 5.67 -12.93
CA HIS A 27 -8.97 4.38 -12.33
C HIS A 27 -7.81 3.36 -12.36
N ALA A 28 -6.57 3.84 -12.53
CA ALA A 28 -5.39 2.99 -12.54
C ALA A 28 -5.02 2.56 -11.12
N ASP A 29 -4.34 1.42 -11.02
CA ASP A 29 -3.86 0.90 -9.74
C ASP A 29 -2.82 1.84 -9.12
N LEU A 30 -2.94 2.09 -7.81
CA LEU A 30 -1.93 2.86 -7.09
C LEU A 30 -0.62 2.07 -6.98
N LEU A 31 0.51 2.76 -7.16
CA LEU A 31 1.85 2.21 -7.04
C LEU A 31 2.59 2.79 -5.82
N ILE A 32 3.39 1.96 -5.16
CA ILE A 32 4.43 2.41 -4.23
C ILE A 32 5.79 2.34 -4.93
N ALA A 33 6.67 3.30 -4.64
CA ALA A 33 7.98 3.41 -5.25
C ALA A 33 9.11 3.52 -4.22
N THR A 34 10.25 2.92 -4.52
CA THR A 34 11.52 3.08 -3.78
C THR A 34 12.62 3.56 -4.70
N TYR A 35 13.46 4.47 -4.19
CA TYR A 35 14.52 5.14 -4.96
C TYR A 35 15.90 4.79 -4.40
N ARG A 36 16.83 4.35 -5.26
CA ARG A 36 18.17 3.86 -4.83
C ARG A 36 19.08 4.97 -4.31
N LYS A 37 18.89 6.23 -4.74
CA LYS A 37 19.53 7.46 -4.25
C LYS A 37 18.68 8.67 -4.67
N PRO A 38 17.91 9.31 -3.78
CA PRO A 38 17.02 10.42 -4.15
C PRO A 38 17.77 11.60 -4.80
N ASP A 39 19.01 11.85 -4.38
CA ASP A 39 19.82 13.00 -4.83
C ASP A 39 20.66 12.73 -6.09
N ALA A 40 20.61 11.50 -6.63
CA ALA A 40 21.35 11.14 -7.83
C ALA A 40 20.53 11.43 -9.08
N VAL A 41 20.74 12.61 -9.67
CA VAL A 41 20.06 13.18 -10.86
C VAL A 41 19.99 12.24 -12.09
N LEU A 42 20.80 11.17 -12.13
CA LEU A 42 20.97 10.27 -13.29
C LEU A 42 20.53 8.80 -13.09
N PHE A 43 20.11 8.35 -11.90
CA PHE A 43 19.67 6.96 -11.70
C PHE A 43 18.14 6.80 -11.80
N LYS A 44 17.65 6.80 -13.04
CA LYS A 44 16.24 6.75 -13.46
C LYS A 44 15.59 5.35 -13.39
N GLY A 45 15.60 4.72 -12.22
CA GLY A 45 14.92 3.42 -12.06
C GLY A 45 14.26 3.28 -10.71
N SER A 46 13.14 3.98 -10.48
CA SER A 46 12.28 3.68 -9.34
C SER A 46 11.84 2.23 -9.43
N GLN A 47 12.06 1.46 -8.37
CA GLN A 47 11.40 0.16 -8.27
C GLN A 47 9.98 0.39 -7.76
N THR A 48 9.00 -0.23 -8.41
CA THR A 48 7.59 -0.03 -8.09
C THR A 48 6.87 -1.34 -7.84
N SER A 49 5.79 -1.26 -7.08
CA SER A 49 4.84 -2.36 -6.89
C SER A 49 3.45 -1.79 -6.76
N ARG A 50 2.43 -2.50 -7.26
CA ARG A 50 1.05 -2.27 -6.87
C ARG A 50 0.87 -2.49 -5.37
N VAL A 51 -0.16 -1.86 -4.82
CA VAL A 51 -0.56 -2.02 -3.43
C VAL A 51 -2.00 -2.48 -3.30
N SER A 52 -2.21 -3.40 -2.37
CA SER A 52 -3.52 -3.78 -1.84
C SER A 52 -3.72 -3.14 -0.47
N ALA A 53 -4.96 -2.94 -0.04
CA ALA A 53 -5.30 -2.29 1.21
C ALA A 53 -6.30 -3.10 2.03
N TRP A 54 -6.17 -3.01 3.35
CA TRP A 54 -7.20 -3.41 4.29
C TRP A 54 -7.70 -2.14 4.97
N VAL A 55 -9.02 -2.01 5.13
CA VAL A 55 -9.64 -0.81 5.70
C VAL A 55 -10.49 -1.18 6.89
N CYS A 56 -10.28 -0.52 8.03
CA CYS A 56 -11.18 -0.63 9.18
C CYS A 56 -12.51 0.06 8.87
N ALA A 57 -13.62 -0.66 8.99
CA ALA A 57 -14.96 -0.14 8.66
C ALA A 57 -15.43 0.95 9.65
N GLU A 58 -14.90 0.97 10.87
CA GLU A 58 -15.28 1.96 11.89
C GLU A 58 -14.44 3.24 11.82
N CYS A 59 -13.12 3.12 11.94
CA CYS A 59 -12.25 4.29 12.10
C CYS A 59 -11.50 4.69 10.82
N GLY A 60 -11.71 3.97 9.71
CA GLY A 60 -11.11 4.27 8.41
C GLY A 60 -9.60 4.05 8.33
N TYR A 61 -8.96 3.43 9.32
CA TYR A 61 -7.54 3.13 9.27
C TYR A 61 -7.22 2.19 8.09
N LEU A 62 -6.24 2.56 7.28
CA LEU A 62 -5.75 1.76 6.16
C LEU A 62 -4.43 1.08 6.50
N GLU A 63 -4.31 -0.18 6.10
CA GLU A 63 -3.06 -0.95 6.12
C GLU A 63 -2.75 -1.40 4.69
N PHE A 64 -1.70 -0.83 4.09
CA PHE A 64 -1.27 -1.16 2.73
C PHE A 64 -0.27 -2.32 2.69
N TYR A 65 -0.32 -3.09 1.62
CA TYR A 65 0.60 -4.18 1.31
C TYR A 65 1.11 -4.04 -0.12
N ALA A 66 2.42 -4.06 -0.30
CA ALA A 66 2.98 -4.22 -1.64
C ALA A 66 2.70 -5.64 -2.14
N ASP A 67 2.18 -5.77 -3.36
CA ASP A 67 1.89 -7.07 -3.97
C ASP A 67 3.17 -7.82 -4.35
N SER A 68 4.24 -7.09 -4.68
CA SER A 68 5.57 -7.62 -5.01
C SER A 68 6.66 -6.95 -4.15
N PRO A 69 6.70 -7.21 -2.83
CA PRO A 69 7.58 -6.49 -1.91
C PRO A 69 9.08 -6.71 -2.19
N LYS A 70 9.44 -7.84 -2.83
CA LYS A 70 10.83 -8.11 -3.26
C LYS A 70 11.28 -7.20 -4.40
N ALA A 71 10.37 -6.71 -5.23
CA ALA A 71 10.69 -5.78 -6.31
C ALA A 71 11.14 -4.42 -5.76
N LEU A 72 10.64 -4.02 -4.58
CA LEU A 72 10.99 -2.77 -3.91
C LEU A 72 12.34 -2.79 -3.19
N ARG A 73 13.05 -3.94 -3.18
CA ARG A 73 14.39 -3.99 -2.59
C ARG A 73 15.38 -3.35 -3.56
N VAL A 74 15.87 -2.19 -3.18
CA VAL A 74 16.94 -1.45 -3.87
C VAL A 74 18.28 -1.71 -3.22
#